data_AF-A0A381X939-F1
#
_entry.id   AF-A0A381X939-F1
#
_cell.length_a   1.000
_cell.length_b   1.000
_cell.length_c   1.000
_cell.angle_alpha   90.00
_cell.angle_beta   90.00
_cell.angle_gamma   90.00
#
_symmetry.space_group_name_H-M   'P 1'
#
loop_
_entity.id
_entity.type
_entity.pdbx_description
1 polymer ?
#
loop_
_entity_poly.entity_id
_entity_poly.type
_entity_poly.pdbx_seq_one_letter_code
_entity_poly.pdbx_strand_id
1 'polypeptide(L)'
;MPDLLLGIDVGTSGARAMVFARDRSEVGAARAPLTSSHPLPDRAEQDAAALWETVRSVVAAALTDAGCSPDDLASVGITTQRSSIVIWDRATGEPVAPMVLWNDLRGTDRAAELQAAGHPIMPIAAAAKLEAVLDTVPDGRRRATEGASAWGTLDSYLVHRLSGCLHVTDRSCAWSAAYLDFAEPTRWNESLIDHQGLPLGFFPSLCDTTGRLGTTTIGAIGAEVPIGAVVADQQAGMFAHGAVDAGAWKATCGTSGVLMIATGETPDLRSGLVPMVLAGWGDRTSFAAEGMVRSAGEMLLWAVAEGMADSVESLADLAGQTRDSGGVGVRPSLHGLGTPYDDSTAGVAVQGRTDDTTPAQMARAILEGVAFRMCEIVDVAVAGHHVDPQAPLPVDGGLTRSDTFCQIQADLLGRPVIRHPQVEATVLGAALAGARGVGVEVAETESTGDVFEPTTDGPEAHERLREWQAQVMGTPGR
;
A
#
# COMPACT_ATOMS: atom_id res chain seq x y z
N MET A 1 -16.15 -16.50 24.46
CA MET A 1 -15.62 -17.20 23.28
C MET A 1 -14.60 -16.25 22.67
N PRO A 2 -13.61 -16.71 21.90
CA PRO A 2 -12.76 -15.78 21.17
C PRO A 2 -13.62 -14.95 20.23
N ASP A 3 -13.58 -13.63 20.40
CA ASP A 3 -14.49 -12.69 19.74
C ASP A 3 -13.75 -11.48 19.12
N LEU A 4 -12.43 -11.37 19.33
CA LEU A 4 -11.63 -10.25 18.86
C LEU A 4 -10.88 -10.57 17.58
N LEU A 5 -10.60 -9.56 16.77
CA LEU A 5 -9.91 -9.68 15.48
C LEU A 5 -8.56 -8.98 15.58
N LEU A 6 -7.47 -9.65 15.21
CA LEU A 6 -6.15 -9.03 15.13
C LEU A 6 -5.81 -8.68 13.68
N GLY A 7 -5.54 -7.41 13.41
CA GLY A 7 -4.91 -6.96 12.17
C GLY A 7 -3.43 -6.67 12.41
N ILE A 8 -2.56 -7.15 11.52
CA ILE A 8 -1.12 -6.84 11.52
C ILE A 8 -0.80 -6.16 10.19
N ASP A 9 -0.28 -4.93 10.25
CA ASP A 9 0.19 -4.18 9.08
C ASP A 9 1.68 -3.86 9.21
N VAL A 10 2.47 -4.36 8.28
CA VAL A 10 3.91 -4.10 8.23
C VAL A 10 4.27 -3.33 6.98
N GLY A 11 4.25 -2.00 7.09
CA GLY A 11 4.67 -1.07 6.05
C GLY A 11 6.19 -0.88 6.02
N THR A 12 6.65 0.06 5.18
CA THR A 12 8.09 0.34 5.03
C THR A 12 8.69 1.05 6.25
N SER A 13 7.99 2.00 6.86
CA SER A 13 8.52 2.85 7.94
C SER A 13 8.04 2.44 9.35
N GLY A 14 7.16 1.45 9.45
CA GLY A 14 6.61 1.04 10.74
C GLY A 14 5.76 -0.22 10.66
N ALA A 15 5.70 -0.92 11.79
CA ALA A 15 4.81 -2.04 12.03
C ALA A 15 3.68 -1.59 12.96
N ARG A 16 2.46 -2.08 12.70
CA ARG A 16 1.27 -1.82 13.49
C ARG A 16 0.54 -3.13 13.78
N ALA A 17 -0.02 -3.22 14.97
CA ALA A 17 -0.99 -4.24 15.31
C ALA A 17 -2.19 -3.57 15.97
N MET A 18 -3.39 -3.98 15.57
CA MET A 18 -4.64 -3.45 16.11
C MET A 18 -5.61 -4.59 16.38
N VAL A 19 -6.31 -4.48 17.50
CA VAL A 19 -7.33 -5.42 17.95
C VAL A 19 -8.68 -4.75 17.75
N PHE A 20 -9.60 -5.45 17.10
CA PHE A 20 -10.95 -4.97 16.82
C PHE A 20 -11.99 -5.89 17.42
N ALA A 21 -13.10 -5.31 17.89
CA ALA A 21 -14.30 -6.08 18.18
C ALA A 21 -15.09 -6.38 16.90
N ARG A 22 -16.11 -7.26 17.00
CA ARG A 22 -16.95 -7.65 15.85
C ARG A 22 -17.84 -6.52 15.31
N ASP A 23 -17.95 -5.40 16.01
CA ASP A 23 -18.60 -4.18 15.53
C ASP A 23 -17.64 -3.22 14.82
N ARG A 24 -16.40 -3.68 14.55
CA ARG A 24 -15.30 -2.93 13.92
C ARG A 24 -14.69 -1.83 14.80
N SER A 25 -15.12 -1.72 16.07
CA SER A 25 -14.47 -0.78 17.00
C SER A 25 -13.04 -1.22 17.30
N GLU A 26 -12.13 -0.26 17.28
CA GLU A 26 -10.76 -0.44 17.75
C GLU A 26 -10.79 -0.56 19.28
N VAL A 27 -10.30 -1.68 19.81
CA VAL A 27 -10.23 -1.93 21.25
C VAL A 27 -8.80 -1.87 21.79
N GLY A 28 -7.79 -1.98 20.93
CA GLY A 28 -6.42 -1.68 21.30
C GLY A 28 -5.49 -1.59 20.10
N ALA A 29 -4.43 -0.83 20.21
CA ALA A 29 -3.50 -0.59 19.11
C ALA A 29 -2.08 -0.37 19.60
N ALA A 30 -1.12 -0.78 18.78
CA ALA A 30 0.27 -0.44 18.97
C ALA A 30 0.98 -0.26 17.64
N ARG A 31 1.99 0.59 17.65
CA ARG A 31 2.85 0.86 16.49
C ARG A 31 4.28 1.05 16.93
N ALA A 32 5.21 0.65 16.08
CA ALA A 32 6.63 0.88 16.28
C ALA A 32 7.30 1.23 14.94
N PRO A 33 8.29 2.15 14.95
CA PRO A 33 9.03 2.50 13.74
C PRO A 33 9.90 1.32 13.29
N LEU A 34 10.11 1.22 11.98
CA LEU A 34 11.09 0.32 11.36
C LEU A 34 12.22 1.15 10.77
N THR A 35 13.45 0.69 10.96
CA THR A 35 14.65 1.38 10.49
C THR A 35 15.12 0.77 9.19
N SER A 36 15.21 1.61 8.14
CA SER A 36 15.84 1.24 6.87
C SER A 36 17.31 1.67 6.83
N SER A 37 18.14 0.87 6.17
CA SER A 37 19.53 1.20 5.86
C SER A 37 19.71 1.41 4.36
N HIS A 38 20.66 2.27 4.01
CA HIS A 38 21.00 2.61 2.63
C HIS A 38 22.50 2.41 2.40
N PRO A 39 22.96 1.15 2.20
CA PRO A 39 24.39 0.86 2.09
C PRO A 39 25.03 1.50 0.84
N LEU A 40 24.24 1.76 -0.20
CA LEU A 40 24.59 2.57 -1.38
C LEU A 40 23.38 3.43 -1.78
N PRO A 41 23.55 4.47 -2.62
CA PRO A 41 22.46 5.37 -3.01
C PRO A 41 21.26 4.68 -3.67
N ASP A 42 21.48 3.56 -4.36
CA ASP A 42 20.46 2.76 -5.06
C ASP A 42 19.94 1.58 -4.20
N ARG A 43 20.37 1.46 -2.94
CA ARG A 43 20.06 0.32 -2.07
C ARG A 43 19.20 0.73 -0.89
N ALA A 44 18.23 -0.12 -0.57
CA ALA A 44 17.33 0.07 0.56
C ALA A 44 17.07 -1.29 1.21
N GLU A 45 17.51 -1.44 2.46
CA GLU A 45 17.49 -2.72 3.18
C GLU A 45 16.93 -2.55 4.60
N GLN A 46 16.45 -3.65 5.18
CA GLN A 46 16.03 -3.75 6.58
C GLN A 46 16.53 -5.06 7.20
N ASP A 47 16.75 -5.05 8.51
CA ASP A 47 17.02 -6.27 9.26
C ASP A 47 15.69 -7.03 9.50
N ALA A 48 15.52 -8.15 8.81
CA ALA A 48 14.30 -8.98 8.89
C ALA A 48 14.11 -9.66 10.27
N ALA A 49 15.18 -9.87 11.04
CA ALA A 49 15.10 -10.43 12.37
C ALA A 49 14.62 -9.34 13.35
N ALA A 50 15.21 -8.14 13.28
CA ALA A 50 14.75 -6.99 14.08
C ALA A 50 13.31 -6.56 13.73
N LEU A 51 12.93 -6.63 12.44
CA LEU A 51 11.56 -6.40 12.00
C LEU A 51 10.60 -7.39 12.66
N TRP A 52 10.93 -8.69 12.67
CA TRP A 52 10.08 -9.68 13.32
C TRP A 52 9.94 -9.44 14.83
N GLU A 53 11.03 -9.10 15.51
CA GLU A 53 10.97 -8.72 16.93
C GLU A 53 10.06 -7.52 17.17
N THR A 54 10.10 -6.55 16.26
CA THR A 54 9.21 -5.39 16.29
C THR A 54 7.75 -5.80 16.10
N VAL A 55 7.46 -6.70 15.15
CA VAL A 55 6.11 -7.25 14.93
C VAL A 55 5.58 -7.95 16.19
N ARG A 56 6.38 -8.81 16.83
CA ARG A 56 5.97 -9.46 18.09
C ARG A 56 5.69 -8.44 19.19
N SER A 57 6.56 -7.43 19.31
CA SER A 57 6.43 -6.37 20.30
C SER A 57 5.12 -5.58 20.12
N VAL A 58 4.79 -5.17 18.88
CA VAL A 58 3.55 -4.42 18.63
C VAL A 58 2.30 -5.30 18.82
N VAL A 59 2.34 -6.58 18.46
CA VAL A 59 1.21 -7.49 18.75
C VAL A 59 0.97 -7.60 20.25
N ALA A 60 2.02 -7.85 21.05
CA ALA A 60 1.91 -7.94 22.50
C ALA A 60 1.42 -6.62 23.13
N ALA A 61 1.92 -5.48 22.64
CA ALA A 61 1.51 -4.16 23.10
C ALA A 61 0.04 -3.87 22.77
N ALA A 62 -0.44 -4.21 21.57
CA ALA A 62 -1.83 -4.00 21.17
C ALA A 62 -2.81 -4.85 22.00
N LEU A 63 -2.43 -6.10 22.31
CA LEU A 63 -3.22 -6.96 23.20
C LEU A 63 -3.25 -6.42 24.64
N THR A 64 -2.13 -5.89 25.12
CA THR A 64 -2.03 -5.25 26.43
C THR A 64 -2.89 -3.99 26.51
N ASP A 65 -2.84 -3.14 25.47
CA ASP A 65 -3.66 -1.94 25.34
C ASP A 65 -5.16 -2.27 25.31
N ALA A 66 -5.53 -3.35 24.61
CA ALA A 66 -6.89 -3.89 24.62
C ALA A 66 -7.32 -4.57 25.93
N GLY A 67 -6.39 -4.81 26.87
CA GLY A 67 -6.67 -5.53 28.11
C GLY A 67 -7.14 -6.98 27.90
N CYS A 68 -6.69 -7.64 26.84
CA CYS A 68 -7.11 -8.99 26.45
C CYS A 68 -5.94 -9.99 26.36
N SER A 69 -6.26 -11.28 26.35
CA SER A 69 -5.31 -12.38 26.12
C SER A 69 -5.26 -12.73 24.62
N PRO A 70 -4.14 -13.27 24.11
CA PRO A 70 -4.12 -13.91 22.79
C PRO A 70 -5.25 -14.94 22.57
N ASP A 71 -5.71 -15.63 23.62
CA ASP A 71 -6.82 -16.60 23.56
C ASP A 71 -8.19 -15.96 23.28
N ASP A 72 -8.33 -14.64 23.42
CA ASP A 72 -9.56 -13.91 23.11
C ASP A 72 -9.68 -13.60 21.60
N LEU A 73 -8.60 -13.83 20.83
CA LEU A 73 -8.56 -13.62 19.39
C LEU A 73 -9.26 -14.76 18.63
N ALA A 74 -10.19 -14.39 17.76
CA ALA A 74 -10.88 -15.30 16.84
C ALA A 74 -10.13 -15.50 15.52
N SER A 75 -9.37 -14.49 15.07
CA SER A 75 -8.63 -14.53 13.81
C SER A 75 -7.48 -13.52 13.76
N VAL A 76 -6.46 -13.85 12.96
CA VAL A 76 -5.39 -12.94 12.54
C VAL A 76 -5.50 -12.68 11.04
N GLY A 77 -5.44 -11.40 10.65
CA GLY A 77 -5.25 -10.97 9.27
C GLY A 77 -3.95 -10.21 9.11
N ILE A 78 -3.22 -10.52 8.04
CA ILE A 78 -1.87 -9.98 7.79
C ILE A 78 -1.89 -9.15 6.52
N THR A 79 -1.30 -7.96 6.61
CA THR A 79 -1.02 -7.12 5.46
C THR A 79 0.38 -6.52 5.53
N THR A 80 1.01 -6.32 4.37
CA THR A 80 2.40 -5.85 4.31
C THR A 80 2.64 -4.91 3.15
N GLN A 81 3.74 -4.17 3.24
CA GLN A 81 4.38 -3.59 2.06
C GLN A 81 4.64 -4.69 1.01
N ARG A 82 4.52 -4.30 -0.25
CA ARG A 82 4.63 -5.19 -1.41
C ARG A 82 6.09 -5.36 -1.85
N SER A 83 6.36 -6.34 -2.72
CA SER A 83 7.59 -6.51 -3.54
C SER A 83 8.96 -6.58 -2.82
N SER A 84 9.02 -6.45 -1.50
CA SER A 84 10.25 -6.61 -0.71
C SER A 84 10.64 -8.08 -0.62
N ILE A 85 11.93 -8.41 -0.59
CA ILE A 85 12.42 -9.80 -0.62
C ILE A 85 12.98 -10.18 0.74
N VAL A 86 12.50 -11.29 1.29
CA VAL A 86 13.13 -11.97 2.43
C VAL A 86 13.56 -13.36 2.00
N ILE A 87 14.80 -13.75 2.35
CA ILE A 87 15.29 -15.13 2.22
C ILE A 87 15.63 -15.63 3.61
N TRP A 88 15.13 -16.81 3.97
CA TRP A 88 15.33 -17.42 5.28
C TRP A 88 15.70 -18.89 5.18
N ASP A 89 16.26 -19.42 6.27
CA ASP A 89 16.45 -20.86 6.45
C ASP A 89 15.11 -21.52 6.76
N ARG A 90 14.73 -22.53 5.98
CA ARG A 90 13.39 -23.14 6.07
C ARG A 90 13.16 -23.87 7.40
N ALA A 91 14.21 -24.36 8.06
CA ALA A 91 14.12 -25.12 9.29
C ALA A 91 14.01 -24.22 10.53
N THR A 92 14.70 -23.07 10.53
CA THR A 92 14.73 -22.18 11.70
C THR A 92 13.85 -20.96 11.55
N GLY A 93 13.49 -20.56 10.33
CA GLY A 93 12.81 -19.29 10.05
C GLY A 93 13.74 -18.07 10.15
N GLU A 94 15.03 -18.26 10.38
CA GLU A 94 16.00 -17.18 10.53
C GLU A 94 16.38 -16.60 9.15
N PRO A 95 16.33 -15.27 8.98
CA PRO A 95 16.82 -14.61 7.77
C PRO A 95 18.29 -14.92 7.50
N VAL A 96 18.64 -15.15 6.23
CA VAL A 96 20.02 -15.47 5.81
C VAL A 96 20.71 -14.31 5.08
N ALA A 97 20.00 -13.20 4.89
CA ALA A 97 20.46 -11.93 4.33
C ALA A 97 19.53 -10.80 4.83
N PRO A 98 19.95 -9.52 4.72
CA PRO A 98 19.04 -8.39 4.91
C PRO A 98 17.81 -8.48 4.00
N MET A 99 16.67 -8.02 4.47
CA MET A 99 15.50 -7.83 3.62
C MET A 99 15.79 -6.71 2.64
N VAL A 100 15.58 -6.97 1.34
CA VAL A 100 15.71 -5.95 0.30
C VAL A 100 14.34 -5.32 0.05
N LEU A 101 14.25 -4.00 0.23
CA LEU A 101 12.99 -3.27 0.13
C LEU A 101 12.51 -3.12 -1.32
N TRP A 102 11.22 -2.81 -1.47
CA TRP A 102 10.59 -2.58 -2.77
C TRP A 102 11.23 -1.41 -3.54
N ASN A 103 11.61 -0.33 -2.84
CA ASN A 103 12.22 0.87 -3.41
C ASN A 103 13.74 0.74 -3.68
N ASP A 104 14.33 -0.44 -3.44
CA ASP A 104 15.70 -0.73 -3.85
C ASP A 104 15.80 -0.83 -5.39
N LEU A 105 16.78 -0.15 -5.98
CA LEU A 105 16.95 0.01 -7.42
C LEU A 105 18.05 -0.88 -8.01
N ARG A 106 18.57 -1.85 -7.25
CA ARG A 106 19.57 -2.82 -7.77
C ARG A 106 19.11 -3.62 -8.97
N GLY A 107 17.79 -3.74 -9.13
CA GLY A 107 17.16 -4.47 -10.22
C GLY A 107 17.07 -3.68 -11.54
N THR A 108 17.56 -2.44 -11.62
CA THR A 108 17.37 -1.58 -12.80
C THR A 108 17.90 -2.21 -14.09
N ASP A 109 19.19 -2.59 -14.11
CA ASP A 109 19.80 -3.18 -15.30
C ASP A 109 19.18 -4.56 -15.61
N ARG A 110 18.94 -5.36 -14.56
CA ARG A 110 18.35 -6.69 -14.70
C ARG A 110 16.92 -6.63 -15.23
N ALA A 111 16.12 -5.65 -14.83
CA ALA A 111 14.79 -5.43 -15.37
C ALA A 111 14.83 -5.10 -16.87
N ALA A 112 15.78 -4.26 -17.31
CA ALA A 112 15.97 -3.96 -18.73
C ALA A 112 16.35 -5.22 -19.54
N GLU A 113 17.22 -6.08 -18.99
CA GLU A 113 17.55 -7.37 -19.60
C GLU A 113 16.33 -8.31 -19.70
N LEU A 114 15.55 -8.44 -18.63
CA LEU A 114 14.34 -9.27 -18.59
C LEU A 114 13.29 -8.75 -19.59
N GLN A 115 13.12 -7.44 -19.69
CA GLN A 115 12.25 -6.81 -20.69
C GLN A 115 12.69 -7.13 -22.12
N ALA A 116 14.00 -7.04 -22.41
CA ALA A 116 14.55 -7.42 -23.71
C ALA A 116 14.35 -8.92 -24.02
N ALA A 117 14.25 -9.77 -22.98
CA ALA A 117 13.93 -11.19 -23.10
C ALA A 117 12.42 -11.50 -23.18
N GLY A 118 11.55 -10.48 -23.18
CA GLY A 118 10.09 -10.65 -23.28
C GLY A 118 9.36 -10.75 -21.94
N HIS A 119 10.03 -10.48 -20.82
CA HIS A 119 9.43 -10.42 -19.49
C HIS A 119 9.25 -8.94 -19.06
N PRO A 120 8.03 -8.38 -19.05
CA PRO A 120 7.79 -6.97 -18.76
C PRO A 120 7.90 -6.67 -17.25
N ILE A 121 9.11 -6.75 -16.71
CA ILE A 121 9.40 -6.59 -15.29
C ILE A 121 9.83 -5.14 -15.00
N MET A 122 9.33 -4.58 -13.91
CA MET A 122 9.75 -3.27 -13.41
C MET A 122 11.01 -3.40 -12.51
N PRO A 123 11.92 -2.42 -12.50
CA PRO A 123 13.11 -2.41 -11.63
C PRO A 123 12.84 -2.67 -10.15
N ILE A 124 11.71 -2.17 -9.63
CA ILE A 124 11.33 -2.27 -8.21
C ILE A 124 10.73 -3.63 -7.84
N ALA A 125 10.35 -4.45 -8.82
CA ALA A 125 9.71 -5.74 -8.57
C ALA A 125 10.70 -6.74 -7.97
N ALA A 126 10.20 -7.69 -7.17
CA ALA A 126 11.04 -8.76 -6.61
C ALA A 126 11.73 -9.57 -7.72
N ALA A 127 11.03 -9.81 -8.84
CA ALA A 127 11.58 -10.52 -10.00
C ALA A 127 12.85 -9.90 -10.58
N ALA A 128 13.03 -8.58 -10.48
CA ALA A 128 14.24 -7.91 -10.95
C ALA A 128 15.44 -8.04 -9.98
N LYS A 129 15.18 -8.44 -8.72
CA LYS A 129 16.15 -8.36 -7.63
C LYS A 129 16.51 -9.72 -7.03
N LEU A 130 15.63 -10.71 -7.09
CA LEU A 130 15.75 -11.97 -6.34
C LEU A 130 17.07 -12.70 -6.57
N GLU A 131 17.52 -12.82 -7.83
CA GLU A 131 18.81 -13.45 -8.16
C GLU A 131 19.97 -12.74 -7.44
N ALA A 132 19.99 -11.40 -7.51
CA ALA A 132 21.02 -10.60 -6.87
C ALA A 132 20.99 -10.74 -5.34
N VAL A 133 19.82 -10.89 -4.71
CA VAL A 133 19.72 -11.13 -3.26
C VAL A 133 20.23 -12.53 -2.92
N LEU A 134 19.77 -13.54 -3.67
CA LEU A 134 20.17 -14.94 -3.49
C LEU A 134 21.68 -15.14 -3.64
N ASP A 135 22.31 -14.42 -4.57
CA ASP A 135 23.74 -14.48 -4.82
C ASP A 135 24.60 -13.85 -3.69
N THR A 136 23.99 -13.09 -2.78
CA THR A 136 24.67 -12.63 -1.55
C THR A 136 24.65 -13.67 -0.42
N VAL A 137 23.76 -14.67 -0.51
CA VAL A 137 23.63 -15.72 0.49
C VAL A 137 24.74 -16.77 0.27
N PRO A 138 25.52 -17.14 1.30
CA PRO A 138 26.48 -18.24 1.19
C PRO A 138 25.81 -19.54 0.71
N ASP A 139 26.33 -20.12 -0.36
CA ASP A 139 25.74 -21.27 -1.07
C ASP A 139 24.27 -21.08 -1.50
N GLY A 140 23.79 -19.84 -1.68
CA GLY A 140 22.38 -19.51 -1.84
C GLY A 140 21.66 -20.34 -2.90
N ARG A 141 22.20 -20.42 -4.12
CA ARG A 141 21.61 -21.21 -5.22
C ARG A 141 21.53 -22.71 -4.89
N ARG A 142 22.55 -23.27 -4.24
CA ARG A 142 22.57 -24.67 -3.80
C ARG A 142 21.51 -24.91 -2.73
N ARG A 143 21.44 -24.04 -1.72
CA ARG A 143 20.44 -24.12 -0.64
C ARG A 143 19.00 -23.97 -1.14
N ALA A 144 18.76 -23.10 -2.12
CA ALA A 144 17.46 -22.98 -2.78
C ALA A 144 17.08 -24.27 -3.53
N THR A 145 18.03 -24.87 -4.27
CA THR A 145 17.85 -26.13 -5.01
C THR A 145 17.58 -27.31 -4.10
N GLU A 146 18.29 -27.39 -2.97
CA GLU A 146 18.13 -28.45 -1.97
C GLU A 146 16.91 -28.25 -1.06
N GLY A 147 16.20 -27.12 -1.17
CA GLY A 147 15.06 -26.78 -0.33
C GLY A 147 15.41 -26.34 1.11
N ALA A 148 16.69 -26.12 1.40
CA ALA A 148 17.17 -25.65 2.71
C ALA A 148 16.82 -24.18 2.97
N SER A 149 16.65 -23.37 1.93
CA SER A 149 16.17 -21.99 2.01
C SER A 149 14.78 -21.84 1.41
N ALA A 150 14.07 -20.81 1.88
CA ALA A 150 12.84 -20.32 1.29
C ALA A 150 12.98 -18.82 1.03
N TRP A 151 12.26 -18.32 0.04
CA TRP A 151 12.06 -16.89 -0.15
C TRP A 151 10.58 -16.55 -0.21
N GLY A 152 10.29 -15.27 -0.06
CA GLY A 152 8.99 -14.72 -0.37
C GLY A 152 9.01 -13.21 -0.21
N THR A 153 7.87 -12.61 -0.52
CA THR A 153 7.54 -11.27 -0.06
C THR A 153 7.32 -11.27 1.46
N LEU A 154 7.25 -10.07 2.06
CA LEU A 154 7.20 -9.92 3.51
C LEU A 154 6.03 -10.67 4.15
N ASP A 155 4.89 -10.72 3.48
CA ASP A 155 3.72 -11.50 3.89
C ASP A 155 4.06 -12.98 4.10
N SER A 156 4.76 -13.60 3.15
CA SER A 156 5.11 -15.02 3.22
C SER A 156 6.07 -15.31 4.38
N TYR A 157 7.04 -14.42 4.59
CA TYR A 157 7.93 -14.50 5.72
C TYR A 157 7.18 -14.36 7.06
N LEU A 158 6.27 -13.38 7.19
CA LEU A 158 5.49 -13.21 8.42
C LEU A 158 4.58 -14.40 8.69
N VAL A 159 3.92 -14.95 7.67
CA VAL A 159 3.12 -16.18 7.80
C VAL A 159 3.98 -17.35 8.26
N HIS A 160 5.19 -17.49 7.71
CA HIS A 160 6.14 -18.50 8.16
C HIS A 160 6.52 -18.31 9.63
N ARG A 161 6.85 -17.08 10.06
CA ARG A 161 7.21 -16.78 11.45
C ARG A 161 6.05 -16.98 12.42
N LEU A 162 4.83 -16.65 12.01
CA LEU A 162 3.62 -16.78 12.83
C LEU A 162 3.22 -18.25 12.98
N SER A 163 3.19 -19.01 11.89
CA SER A 163 2.77 -20.42 11.87
C SER A 163 3.87 -21.42 12.22
N GLY A 164 5.13 -21.00 12.16
CA GLY A 164 6.31 -21.84 12.37
C GLY A 164 6.67 -22.75 11.20
N CYS A 165 5.84 -22.86 10.15
CA CYS A 165 6.12 -23.78 9.05
C CYS A 165 5.52 -23.41 7.69
N LEU A 166 4.43 -22.63 7.62
CA LEU A 166 3.79 -22.32 6.35
C LEU A 166 4.72 -21.50 5.47
N HIS A 167 4.71 -21.81 4.17
CA HIS A 167 5.44 -21.08 3.14
C HIS A 167 4.46 -20.78 2.01
N VAL A 168 3.64 -19.76 2.25
CA VAL A 168 2.51 -19.38 1.38
C VAL A 168 2.50 -17.88 1.14
N THR A 169 1.88 -17.45 0.06
CA THR A 169 1.60 -16.04 -0.26
C THR A 169 0.27 -15.96 -0.99
N ASP A 170 -0.46 -14.86 -0.85
CA ASP A 170 -1.67 -14.64 -1.61
C ASP A 170 -1.37 -14.04 -3.00
N ARG A 171 -2.37 -14.01 -3.87
CA ARG A 171 -2.18 -13.51 -5.25
C ARG A 171 -1.91 -12.02 -5.32
N SER A 172 -2.41 -11.21 -4.38
CA SER A 172 -2.16 -9.77 -4.39
C SER A 172 -0.68 -9.45 -4.09
N CYS A 173 -0.08 -10.14 -3.13
CA CYS A 173 1.36 -10.06 -2.84
C CYS A 173 2.20 -10.65 -3.99
N ALA A 174 1.85 -11.84 -4.48
CA ALA A 174 2.56 -12.51 -5.57
C ALA A 174 2.53 -11.73 -6.90
N TRP A 175 1.42 -11.07 -7.22
CA TRP A 175 1.32 -10.18 -8.40
C TRP A 175 2.34 -9.06 -8.33
N SER A 176 2.43 -8.42 -7.16
CA SER A 176 3.36 -7.31 -6.93
C SER A 176 4.83 -7.75 -6.95
N ALA A 177 5.11 -9.04 -6.72
CA ALA A 177 6.44 -9.62 -6.89
C ALA A 177 6.84 -9.79 -8.37
N ALA A 178 5.89 -9.66 -9.30
CA ALA A 178 6.03 -9.87 -10.74
C ALA A 178 6.45 -11.29 -11.15
N TYR A 179 5.98 -12.29 -10.38
CA TYR A 179 6.23 -13.71 -10.65
C TYR A 179 4.99 -14.49 -11.05
N LEU A 180 3.79 -13.92 -10.99
CA LEU A 180 2.59 -14.61 -11.49
C LEU A 180 2.57 -14.63 -13.03
N ASP A 181 1.97 -15.68 -13.59
CA ASP A 181 1.62 -15.70 -15.00
C ASP A 181 0.51 -14.68 -15.24
N PHE A 182 0.77 -13.71 -16.11
CA PHE A 182 -0.15 -12.61 -16.37
C PHE A 182 -1.47 -13.07 -17.05
N ALA A 183 -1.41 -14.12 -17.87
CA ALA A 183 -2.58 -14.69 -18.53
C ALA A 183 -3.34 -15.64 -17.59
N GLU A 184 -2.63 -16.33 -16.69
CA GLU A 184 -3.18 -17.28 -15.73
C GLU A 184 -2.66 -16.99 -14.31
N PRO A 185 -3.19 -15.96 -13.61
CA PRO A 185 -2.66 -15.50 -12.31
C PRO A 185 -2.88 -16.48 -11.15
N THR A 186 -3.42 -17.67 -11.43
CA THR A 186 -3.51 -18.79 -10.48
C THR A 186 -2.23 -19.61 -10.42
N ARG A 187 -1.22 -19.31 -11.24
CA ARG A 187 0.09 -19.98 -11.24
C ARG A 187 1.26 -19.02 -11.33
N TRP A 188 2.44 -19.53 -10.98
CA TRP A 188 3.71 -18.85 -11.19
C TRP A 188 4.07 -18.80 -12.68
N ASN A 189 4.81 -17.78 -13.08
CA ASN A 189 5.40 -17.62 -14.41
C ASN A 189 6.64 -18.51 -14.52
N GLU A 190 6.42 -19.79 -14.80
CA GLU A 190 7.49 -20.80 -14.88
C GLU A 190 8.55 -20.43 -15.94
N SER A 191 8.16 -19.80 -17.06
CA SER A 191 9.11 -19.36 -18.08
C SER A 191 10.11 -18.32 -17.55
N LEU A 192 9.66 -17.38 -16.71
CA LEU A 192 10.55 -16.39 -16.08
C LEU A 192 11.43 -17.08 -15.03
N ILE A 193 10.86 -17.94 -14.20
CA ILE A 193 11.57 -18.67 -13.15
C ILE A 193 12.69 -19.53 -13.74
N ASP A 194 12.39 -20.26 -14.83
CA ASP A 194 13.37 -21.06 -15.57
C ASP A 194 14.45 -20.19 -16.23
N HIS A 195 14.07 -19.03 -16.81
CA HIS A 195 15.03 -18.09 -17.39
C HIS A 195 16.04 -17.58 -16.35
N GLN A 196 15.62 -17.41 -15.09
CA GLN A 196 16.48 -17.00 -13.97
C GLN A 196 17.23 -18.17 -13.32
N GLY A 197 16.99 -19.41 -13.77
CA GLY A 197 17.62 -20.61 -13.22
C GLY A 197 17.28 -20.82 -11.74
N LEU A 198 16.05 -20.50 -11.33
CA LEU A 198 15.57 -20.67 -9.96
C LEU A 198 14.68 -21.93 -9.87
N PRO A 199 14.74 -22.72 -8.79
CA PRO A 199 13.89 -23.89 -8.64
C PRO A 199 12.50 -23.50 -8.15
N LEU A 200 11.43 -24.03 -8.77
CA LEU A 200 10.05 -23.72 -8.39
C LEU A 200 9.75 -23.99 -6.91
N GLY A 201 10.36 -25.02 -6.31
CA GLY A 201 10.23 -25.33 -4.87
C GLY A 201 10.81 -24.27 -3.91
N PHE A 202 11.55 -23.28 -4.42
CA PHE A 202 12.01 -22.13 -3.66
C PHE A 202 10.91 -21.10 -3.45
N PHE A 203 9.88 -21.09 -4.30
CA PHE A 203 8.75 -20.15 -4.26
C PHE A 203 7.68 -20.61 -3.26
N PRO A 204 6.97 -19.68 -2.61
CA PRO A 204 5.84 -20.03 -1.76
C PRO A 204 4.71 -20.68 -2.56
N SER A 205 3.89 -21.49 -1.89
CA SER A 205 2.62 -21.95 -2.48
C SER A 205 1.63 -20.79 -2.51
N LEU A 206 0.87 -20.66 -3.60
CA LEU A 206 -0.21 -19.67 -3.68
C LEU A 206 -1.37 -20.13 -2.79
N CYS A 207 -1.81 -19.27 -1.88
CA CYS A 207 -2.99 -19.49 -1.05
C CYS A 207 -4.13 -18.54 -1.39
N ASP A 208 -5.32 -18.83 -0.83
CA ASP A 208 -6.45 -17.92 -0.90
C ASP A 208 -6.16 -16.65 -0.10
N THR A 209 -6.63 -15.50 -0.59
CA THR A 209 -6.49 -14.21 0.11
C THR A 209 -7.24 -14.22 1.44
N THR A 210 -8.41 -14.87 1.48
CA THR A 210 -9.16 -15.11 2.73
C THR A 210 -9.54 -16.59 2.84
N GLY A 211 -9.08 -17.25 3.89
CA GLY A 211 -9.37 -18.66 4.17
C GLY A 211 -8.72 -19.12 5.47
N ARG A 212 -8.99 -20.35 5.90
CA ARG A 212 -8.27 -20.96 7.03
C ARG A 212 -6.88 -21.41 6.57
N LEU A 213 -5.92 -20.49 6.56
CA LEU A 213 -4.56 -20.72 6.04
C LEU A 213 -3.72 -21.60 6.97
N GLY A 214 -3.97 -21.48 8.28
CA GLY A 214 -3.34 -22.26 9.34
C GLY A 214 -3.57 -21.58 10.69
N THR A 215 -2.69 -21.82 11.64
CA THR A 215 -2.74 -21.19 12.97
C THR A 215 -1.40 -20.59 13.33
N THR A 216 -1.41 -19.55 14.15
CA THR A 216 -0.21 -19.07 14.81
C THR A 216 0.32 -20.11 15.80
N THR A 217 1.57 -19.99 16.19
CA THR A 217 2.15 -20.76 17.30
C THR A 217 2.09 -19.99 18.61
N ILE A 218 2.07 -20.72 19.73
CA ILE A 218 2.19 -20.13 21.08
C ILE A 218 3.46 -19.27 21.19
N GLY A 219 4.58 -19.69 20.58
CA GLY A 219 5.83 -18.94 20.60
C GLY A 219 5.81 -17.64 19.78
N ALA A 220 4.89 -17.50 18.83
CA ALA A 220 4.78 -16.32 17.98
C ALA A 220 3.99 -15.20 18.65
N ILE A 221 2.78 -15.49 19.16
CA ILE A 221 1.87 -14.48 19.72
C ILE A 221 1.23 -14.88 21.06
N GLY A 222 1.59 -16.03 21.64
CA GLY A 222 1.07 -16.49 22.94
C GLY A 222 -0.10 -17.46 22.89
N ALA A 223 -0.72 -17.69 21.72
CA ALA A 223 -1.78 -18.68 21.53
C ALA A 223 -1.80 -19.23 20.09
N GLU A 224 -2.54 -20.32 19.88
CA GLU A 224 -2.88 -20.84 18.56
C GLU A 224 -4.14 -20.16 18.03
N VAL A 225 -3.96 -19.15 17.18
CA VAL A 225 -5.05 -18.35 16.61
C VAL A 225 -5.12 -18.61 15.10
N PRO A 226 -6.31 -18.82 14.52
CA PRO A 226 -6.44 -18.98 13.07
C PRO A 226 -5.88 -17.79 12.28
N ILE A 227 -5.01 -18.06 11.30
CA ILE A 227 -4.58 -17.10 10.29
C ILE A 227 -5.63 -17.14 9.17
N GLY A 228 -6.44 -16.10 9.09
CA GLY A 228 -7.61 -16.03 8.22
C GLY A 228 -7.38 -15.33 6.89
N ALA A 229 -6.34 -14.49 6.80
CA ALA A 229 -6.05 -13.76 5.58
C ALA A 229 -4.60 -13.31 5.51
N VAL A 230 -4.15 -13.22 4.26
CA VAL A 230 -2.91 -12.57 3.83
C VAL A 230 -3.27 -11.77 2.60
N VAL A 231 -2.96 -10.48 2.60
CA VAL A 231 -3.34 -9.56 1.52
C VAL A 231 -2.37 -8.38 1.49
N ALA A 232 -2.07 -7.84 0.31
CA ALA A 232 -1.23 -6.65 0.19
C ALA A 232 -1.91 -5.39 0.77
N ASP A 233 -1.12 -4.41 1.20
CA ASP A 233 -1.56 -3.18 1.89
C ASP A 233 -2.70 -2.40 1.20
N GLN A 234 -2.57 -2.10 -0.09
CA GLN A 234 -3.59 -1.33 -0.78
C GLN A 234 -4.89 -2.13 -0.93
N GLN A 235 -4.76 -3.43 -1.22
CA GLN A 235 -5.86 -4.39 -1.33
C GLN A 235 -6.56 -4.59 0.01
N ALA A 236 -5.83 -4.65 1.12
CA ALA A 236 -6.39 -4.69 2.46
C ALA A 236 -7.28 -3.46 2.69
N GLY A 237 -6.85 -2.26 2.28
CA GLY A 237 -7.68 -1.06 2.32
C GLY A 237 -9.03 -1.24 1.59
N MET A 238 -9.08 -1.95 0.46
CA MET A 238 -10.36 -2.24 -0.24
C MET A 238 -11.30 -3.08 0.62
N PHE A 239 -10.77 -4.06 1.37
CA PHE A 239 -11.59 -4.85 2.31
C PHE A 239 -12.19 -3.99 3.43
N ALA A 240 -11.46 -2.98 3.93
CA ALA A 240 -11.96 -2.06 4.95
C ALA A 240 -13.18 -1.26 4.47
N HIS A 241 -13.09 -0.75 3.23
CA HIS A 241 -14.18 -0.02 2.57
C HIS A 241 -15.30 -0.92 2.04
N GLY A 242 -15.17 -2.24 2.11
CA GLY A 242 -16.08 -3.17 1.42
C GLY A 242 -16.01 -3.05 -0.11
N ALA A 243 -14.96 -2.42 -0.65
CA ALA A 243 -14.81 -2.09 -2.06
C ALA A 243 -14.23 -3.23 -2.89
N VAL A 244 -14.75 -4.46 -2.72
CA VAL A 244 -14.20 -5.66 -3.38
C VAL A 244 -14.98 -6.11 -4.62
N ASP A 245 -16.14 -5.51 -4.86
CA ASP A 245 -16.99 -5.80 -6.02
C ASP A 245 -16.71 -4.82 -7.16
N ALA A 246 -16.90 -5.28 -8.41
CA ALA A 246 -16.58 -4.50 -9.60
C ALA A 246 -17.27 -3.12 -9.61
N GLY A 247 -16.49 -2.08 -9.90
CA GLY A 247 -16.93 -0.68 -9.88
C GLY A 247 -16.77 0.02 -8.53
N ALA A 248 -16.54 -0.72 -7.44
CA ALA A 248 -16.21 -0.11 -6.15
C ALA A 248 -14.78 0.44 -6.15
N TRP A 249 -14.58 1.57 -5.48
CA TRP A 249 -13.33 2.32 -5.52
C TRP A 249 -13.06 3.04 -4.20
N LYS A 250 -11.79 3.35 -3.94
CA LYS A 250 -11.34 4.15 -2.78
C LYS A 250 -9.99 4.80 -3.08
N ALA A 251 -9.63 5.79 -2.26
CA ALA A 251 -8.29 6.36 -2.26
C ALA A 251 -7.65 6.35 -0.86
N THR A 252 -6.41 5.88 -0.76
CA THR A 252 -5.58 6.00 0.44
C THR A 252 -4.64 7.18 0.28
N CYS A 253 -4.76 8.18 1.15
CA CYS A 253 -3.93 9.38 1.18
C CYS A 253 -2.89 9.27 2.31
N GLY A 254 -1.86 8.43 2.08
CA GLY A 254 -0.73 8.21 2.98
C GLY A 254 0.53 8.96 2.52
N THR A 255 1.70 8.34 2.73
CA THR A 255 2.99 8.85 2.20
C THR A 255 2.90 9.10 0.69
N SER A 256 2.34 8.12 -0.03
CA SER A 256 1.82 8.25 -1.39
C SER A 256 0.29 8.34 -1.37
N GLY A 257 -0.28 8.88 -2.45
CA GLY A 257 -1.71 8.86 -2.71
C GLY A 257 -2.01 7.71 -3.67
N VAL A 258 -2.89 6.77 -3.30
CA VAL A 258 -3.20 5.61 -4.14
C VAL A 258 -4.70 5.52 -4.31
N LEU A 259 -5.18 5.54 -5.55
CA LEU A 259 -6.55 5.21 -5.90
C LEU A 259 -6.61 3.80 -6.45
N MET A 260 -7.59 3.02 -5.98
CA MET A 260 -7.89 1.73 -6.58
C MET A 260 -9.36 1.58 -6.87
N ILE A 261 -9.66 0.91 -7.99
CA ILE A 261 -11.00 0.53 -8.41
C ILE A 261 -11.04 -0.96 -8.74
N ALA A 262 -11.98 -1.69 -8.16
CA ALA A 262 -12.18 -3.11 -8.43
C ALA A 262 -12.76 -3.30 -9.85
N THR A 263 -12.19 -4.23 -10.61
CA THR A 263 -12.58 -4.49 -12.01
C THR A 263 -13.25 -5.85 -12.20
N GLY A 264 -13.49 -6.59 -11.11
CA GLY A 264 -14.06 -7.93 -11.14
C GLY A 264 -13.03 -8.96 -11.60
N GLU A 265 -13.44 -9.95 -12.39
CA GLU A 265 -12.59 -11.09 -12.76
C GLU A 265 -11.76 -10.87 -14.04
N THR A 266 -11.75 -9.65 -14.58
CA THR A 266 -10.98 -9.28 -15.76
C THR A 266 -10.02 -8.14 -15.41
N PRO A 267 -8.71 -8.27 -15.73
CA PRO A 267 -7.77 -7.18 -15.54
C PRO A 267 -8.08 -6.05 -16.52
N ASP A 268 -8.00 -4.81 -16.05
CA ASP A 268 -8.08 -3.65 -16.94
C ASP A 268 -6.69 -3.29 -17.48
N LEU A 269 -6.57 -3.31 -18.81
CA LEU A 269 -5.35 -3.00 -19.55
C LEU A 269 -5.48 -1.75 -20.42
N ARG A 270 -6.59 -0.99 -20.27
CA ARG A 270 -6.98 0.06 -21.23
C ARG A 270 -7.08 1.45 -20.61
N SER A 271 -7.41 1.57 -19.32
CA SER A 271 -7.61 2.89 -18.69
C SER A 271 -6.34 3.73 -18.58
N GLY A 272 -5.15 3.11 -18.61
CA GLY A 272 -3.89 3.77 -18.24
C GLY A 272 -3.57 3.69 -16.75
N LEU A 273 -4.44 3.06 -15.95
CA LEU A 273 -4.12 2.59 -14.60
C LEU A 273 -3.32 1.27 -14.66
N VAL A 274 -2.65 0.94 -13.57
CA VAL A 274 -1.86 -0.29 -13.44
C VAL A 274 -2.80 -1.45 -13.06
N PRO A 275 -2.87 -2.54 -13.85
CA PRO A 275 -3.64 -3.71 -13.46
C PRO A 275 -3.03 -4.38 -12.24
N MET A 276 -3.87 -4.68 -11.25
CA MET A 276 -3.49 -5.31 -10.00
C MET A 276 -4.40 -6.51 -9.72
N VAL A 277 -3.87 -7.57 -9.12
CA VAL A 277 -4.72 -8.58 -8.47
C VAL A 277 -5.22 -7.99 -7.15
N LEU A 278 -6.53 -7.99 -6.98
CA LEU A 278 -7.21 -7.57 -5.76
C LEU A 278 -7.25 -8.70 -4.73
N ALA A 279 -7.65 -9.90 -5.15
CA ALA A 279 -7.77 -11.08 -4.29
C ALA A 279 -7.89 -12.37 -5.12
N GLY A 280 -7.61 -13.53 -4.50
CA GLY A 280 -7.76 -14.85 -5.10
C GLY A 280 -8.42 -15.88 -4.19
N TRP A 281 -9.24 -16.76 -4.77
CA TRP A 281 -9.84 -17.93 -4.10
C TRP A 281 -9.94 -19.10 -5.07
N GLY A 282 -9.28 -20.24 -4.80
CA GLY A 282 -9.37 -21.42 -5.65
C GLY A 282 -8.96 -21.13 -7.11
N ASP A 283 -9.88 -21.17 -8.06
CA ASP A 283 -9.66 -20.80 -9.47
C ASP A 283 -10.05 -19.35 -9.80
N ARG A 284 -10.76 -18.68 -8.89
CA ARG A 284 -11.27 -17.32 -9.07
C ARG A 284 -10.25 -16.27 -8.68
N THR A 285 -9.99 -15.30 -9.55
CA THR A 285 -9.14 -14.14 -9.28
C THR A 285 -9.93 -12.86 -9.53
N SER A 286 -9.93 -11.96 -8.55
CA SER A 286 -10.47 -10.61 -8.70
C SER A 286 -9.32 -9.64 -8.94
N PHE A 287 -9.58 -8.63 -9.76
CA PHE A 287 -8.64 -7.60 -10.15
C PHE A 287 -9.11 -6.23 -9.68
N ALA A 288 -8.14 -5.31 -9.66
CA ALA A 288 -8.32 -3.89 -9.52
C ALA A 288 -7.43 -3.16 -10.52
N ALA A 289 -7.70 -1.88 -10.71
CA ALA A 289 -6.82 -0.96 -11.41
C ALA A 289 -6.33 0.10 -10.42
N GLU A 290 -5.02 0.35 -10.39
CA GLU A 290 -4.35 1.22 -9.42
C GLU A 290 -3.76 2.46 -10.13
N GLY A 291 -3.97 3.63 -9.53
CA GLY A 291 -3.27 4.85 -9.89
C GLY A 291 -2.56 5.43 -8.67
N MET A 292 -1.37 6.00 -8.86
CA MET A 292 -0.54 6.47 -7.76
C MET A 292 0.00 7.90 -7.94
N VAL A 293 -0.17 8.73 -6.91
CA VAL A 293 0.61 9.93 -6.63
C VAL A 293 1.80 9.54 -5.76
N ARG A 294 3.01 9.58 -6.32
CA ARG A 294 4.22 9.15 -5.62
C ARG A 294 4.57 10.01 -4.40
N SER A 295 4.28 11.31 -4.45
CA SER A 295 4.57 12.27 -3.37
C SER A 295 3.28 12.93 -2.87
N ALA A 296 2.60 12.31 -1.90
CA ALA A 296 1.43 12.89 -1.24
C ALA A 296 1.82 13.36 0.17
N GLY A 297 1.66 12.53 1.20
CA GLY A 297 2.04 12.87 2.59
C GLY A 297 3.52 13.17 2.74
N GLU A 298 4.38 12.57 1.92
CA GLU A 298 5.81 12.89 1.92
C GLU A 298 6.10 14.32 1.49
N MET A 299 5.24 14.91 0.64
CA MET A 299 5.37 16.33 0.28
C MET A 299 5.18 17.24 1.48
N LEU A 300 4.25 16.90 2.38
CA LEU A 300 4.01 17.67 3.60
C LEU A 300 5.15 17.47 4.61
N LEU A 301 5.71 16.24 4.70
CA LEU A 301 6.90 15.97 5.51
C LEU A 301 8.12 16.74 5.01
N TRP A 302 8.32 16.80 3.69
CA TRP A 302 9.37 17.62 3.09
C TRP A 302 9.19 19.10 3.43
N ALA A 303 7.98 19.64 3.33
CA ALA A 303 7.70 21.03 3.68
C ALA A 303 8.01 21.35 5.15
N VAL A 304 7.70 20.42 6.06
CA VAL A 304 8.08 20.51 7.49
C VAL A 304 9.60 20.49 7.65
N ALA A 305 10.30 19.60 6.93
CA ALA A 305 11.76 19.53 6.97
C ALA A 305 12.44 20.81 6.43
N GLU A 306 11.82 21.49 5.47
CA GLU A 306 12.24 22.82 4.96
C GLU A 306 11.90 23.97 5.92
N GLY A 307 11.31 23.69 7.09
CA GLY A 307 10.99 24.68 8.11
C GLY A 307 9.74 25.52 7.80
N MET A 308 8.85 25.06 6.92
CA MET A 308 7.59 25.76 6.63
C MET A 308 6.58 25.65 7.77
N ALA A 309 6.68 24.60 8.58
CA ALA A 309 5.85 24.35 9.77
C ALA A 309 6.57 23.34 10.70
N ASP A 310 6.13 23.25 11.96
CA ASP A 310 6.73 22.34 12.95
C ASP A 310 6.25 20.89 12.81
N SER A 311 5.10 20.70 12.18
CA SER A 311 4.47 19.40 11.96
C SER A 311 3.53 19.42 10.76
N VAL A 312 3.20 18.24 10.25
CA VAL A 312 2.22 18.06 9.16
C VAL A 312 0.84 18.63 9.55
N GLU A 313 0.44 18.46 10.80
CA GLU A 313 -0.82 19.01 11.34
C GLU A 313 -0.79 20.54 11.31
N SER A 314 0.26 21.16 11.85
CA SER A 314 0.41 22.62 11.82
C SER A 314 0.51 23.19 10.41
N LEU A 315 1.05 22.44 9.45
CA LEU A 315 1.08 22.84 8.04
C LEU A 315 -0.33 22.83 7.43
N ALA A 316 -1.14 21.83 7.75
CA ALA A 316 -2.53 21.73 7.30
C ALA A 316 -3.42 22.81 7.96
N ASP A 317 -3.19 23.12 9.23
CA ASP A 317 -3.84 24.24 9.92
C ASP A 317 -3.47 25.58 9.29
N LEU A 318 -2.18 25.77 8.97
CA LEU A 318 -1.68 26.97 8.30
C LEU A 318 -2.32 27.12 6.90
N ALA A 319 -2.48 26.03 6.15
CA ALA A 319 -3.20 26.03 4.88
C ALA A 319 -4.69 26.41 5.03
N GLY A 320 -5.31 26.07 6.17
CA GLY A 320 -6.70 26.39 6.49
C GLY A 320 -6.93 27.87 6.84
N GLN A 321 -5.87 28.65 7.10
CA GLN A 321 -5.98 30.08 7.41
C GLN A 321 -6.22 30.96 6.17
N THR A 322 -6.10 30.41 4.97
CA THR A 322 -6.38 31.09 3.69
C THR A 322 -7.40 30.30 2.88
N ARG A 323 -8.15 31.01 2.03
CA ARG A 323 -9.14 30.40 1.13
C ARG A 323 -8.52 29.82 -0.13
N ASP A 324 -7.41 30.38 -0.58
CA ASP A 324 -6.71 30.01 -1.81
C ASP A 324 -5.19 30.13 -1.66
N SER A 325 -4.46 29.61 -2.65
CA SER A 325 -3.01 29.63 -2.75
C SER A 325 -2.42 30.97 -3.21
N GLY A 326 -3.23 32.01 -3.42
CA GLY A 326 -2.76 33.31 -3.92
C GLY A 326 -2.15 33.27 -5.31
N GLY A 327 -2.53 32.30 -6.15
CA GLY A 327 -1.94 32.08 -7.46
C GLY A 327 -0.64 31.27 -7.43
N VAL A 328 -0.21 30.77 -6.28
CA VAL A 328 0.93 29.85 -6.18
C VAL A 328 0.51 28.44 -6.59
N GLY A 329 1.22 27.86 -7.54
CA GLY A 329 1.08 26.47 -7.94
C GLY A 329 2.27 25.63 -7.46
N VAL A 330 2.00 24.44 -6.93
CA VAL A 330 3.04 23.45 -6.57
C VAL A 330 2.80 22.14 -7.30
N ARG A 331 3.84 21.60 -7.95
CA ARG A 331 3.89 20.22 -8.46
C ARG A 331 4.59 19.32 -7.43
N PRO A 332 3.87 18.42 -6.74
CA PRO A 332 4.46 17.56 -5.73
C PRO A 332 5.07 16.31 -6.40
N SER A 333 6.34 16.40 -6.79
CA SER A 333 7.07 15.32 -7.45
C SER A 333 8.48 15.18 -6.87
N LEU A 334 8.56 14.88 -5.58
CA LEU A 334 9.85 14.57 -4.92
C LEU A 334 10.46 13.29 -5.51
N HIS A 335 9.62 12.33 -5.91
CA HIS A 335 10.01 11.03 -6.47
C HIS A 335 9.50 10.84 -7.91
N GLY A 336 9.44 11.93 -8.68
CA GLY A 336 8.81 11.92 -10.00
C GLY A 336 7.28 11.95 -9.95
N LEU A 337 6.68 11.79 -11.11
CA LEU A 337 5.23 11.72 -11.30
C LEU A 337 4.82 10.27 -11.56
N GLY A 338 3.80 9.81 -10.85
CA GLY A 338 3.10 8.55 -11.18
C GLY A 338 2.03 8.77 -12.25
N THR A 339 0.91 8.04 -12.13
CA THR A 339 -0.23 8.11 -13.05
C THR A 339 -0.73 9.56 -13.23
N PRO A 340 -1.06 10.03 -14.45
CA PRO A 340 -0.97 9.34 -15.75
C PRO A 340 0.37 9.51 -16.48
N TYR A 341 1.36 10.19 -15.89
CA TYR A 341 2.55 10.65 -16.60
C TYR A 341 3.71 9.64 -16.60
N ASP A 342 3.88 8.90 -15.50
CA ASP A 342 4.98 7.96 -15.28
C ASP A 342 6.39 8.54 -15.59
N ASP A 343 6.62 9.79 -15.15
CA ASP A 343 7.88 10.50 -15.35
C ASP A 343 8.73 10.48 -14.07
N SER A 344 9.73 9.60 -14.03
CA SER A 344 10.66 9.51 -12.89
C SER A 344 11.64 10.68 -12.80
N THR A 345 11.73 11.54 -13.82
CA THR A 345 12.68 12.67 -13.88
C THR A 345 12.08 13.99 -13.41
N ALA A 346 10.74 14.05 -13.27
CA ALA A 346 10.05 15.24 -12.81
C ALA A 346 10.44 15.61 -11.36
N GLY A 347 11.01 16.80 -11.18
CA GLY A 347 11.29 17.39 -9.86
C GLY A 347 10.18 18.33 -9.39
N VAL A 348 10.16 18.63 -8.09
CA VAL A 348 9.23 19.61 -7.51
C VAL A 348 9.29 20.94 -8.27
N ALA A 349 8.13 21.51 -8.58
CA ALA A 349 8.02 22.83 -9.18
C ALA A 349 7.17 23.74 -8.31
N VAL A 350 7.59 25.00 -8.15
CA VAL A 350 6.80 26.05 -7.48
C VAL A 350 6.75 27.25 -8.43
N GLN A 351 5.53 27.68 -8.78
CA GLN A 351 5.28 28.74 -9.75
C GLN A 351 4.31 29.78 -9.18
N GLY A 352 4.35 31.00 -9.69
CA GLY A 352 3.41 32.07 -9.30
C GLY A 352 3.72 32.78 -7.98
N ARG A 353 4.88 32.56 -7.36
CA ARG A 353 5.29 33.28 -6.14
C ARG A 353 5.56 34.76 -6.43
N THR A 354 5.08 35.61 -5.54
CA THR A 354 5.30 37.06 -5.49
C THR A 354 5.91 37.46 -4.13
N ASP A 355 6.27 38.73 -3.98
CA ASP A 355 6.68 39.32 -2.70
C ASP A 355 5.55 39.35 -1.66
N ASP A 356 4.29 39.38 -2.11
CA ASP A 356 3.09 39.31 -1.25
C ASP A 356 2.70 37.88 -0.82
N THR A 357 3.39 36.85 -1.32
CA THR A 357 3.05 35.45 -1.00
C THR A 357 3.27 35.14 0.48
N THR A 358 2.22 34.70 1.16
CA THR A 358 2.25 34.36 2.59
C THR A 358 2.63 32.89 2.85
N PRO A 359 3.11 32.55 4.06
CA PRO A 359 3.30 31.15 4.47
C PRO A 359 2.01 30.31 4.38
N ALA A 360 0.85 30.90 4.70
CA ALA A 360 -0.46 30.25 4.58
C ALA A 360 -0.78 29.86 3.13
N GLN A 361 -0.52 30.75 2.18
CA GLN A 361 -0.70 30.49 0.75
C GLN A 361 0.26 29.42 0.23
N MET A 362 1.51 29.40 0.71
CA MET A 362 2.45 28.34 0.38
C MET A 362 1.99 26.97 0.89
N ALA A 363 1.56 26.89 2.15
CA ALA A 363 1.02 25.67 2.74
C ALA A 363 -0.23 25.20 1.97
N ARG A 364 -1.13 26.13 1.63
CA ARG A 364 -2.32 25.87 0.80
C ARG A 364 -1.95 25.32 -0.58
N ALA A 365 -0.97 25.92 -1.26
CA ALA A 365 -0.50 25.47 -2.57
C ALA A 365 0.06 24.05 -2.55
N ILE A 366 0.74 23.66 -1.47
CA ILE A 366 1.27 22.29 -1.29
C ILE A 366 0.13 21.27 -1.16
N LEU A 367 -0.86 21.55 -0.30
CA LEU A 367 -2.03 20.68 -0.13
C LEU A 367 -2.86 20.60 -1.43
N GLU A 368 -3.10 21.74 -2.08
CA GLU A 368 -3.79 21.79 -3.38
C GLU A 368 -3.03 21.02 -4.45
N GLY A 369 -1.70 21.14 -4.51
CA GLY A 369 -0.89 20.37 -5.45
C GLY A 369 -1.05 18.86 -5.28
N VAL A 370 -1.11 18.36 -4.04
CA VAL A 370 -1.40 16.94 -3.78
C VAL A 370 -2.81 16.58 -4.21
N ALA A 371 -3.80 17.41 -3.87
CA ALA A 371 -5.19 17.18 -4.22
C ALA A 371 -5.45 17.20 -5.74
N PHE A 372 -4.82 18.11 -6.49
CA PHE A 372 -4.87 18.14 -7.96
C PHE A 372 -4.28 16.87 -8.57
N ARG A 373 -3.16 16.37 -8.04
CA ARG A 373 -2.58 15.10 -8.49
C ARG A 373 -3.53 13.92 -8.25
N MET A 374 -4.29 13.94 -7.16
CA MET A 374 -5.35 12.95 -6.92
C MET A 374 -6.52 13.12 -7.91
N CYS A 375 -6.92 14.35 -8.24
CA CYS A 375 -7.94 14.62 -9.27
C CYS A 375 -7.57 14.00 -10.62
N GLU A 376 -6.31 14.12 -11.04
CA GLU A 376 -5.87 13.54 -12.32
C GLU A 376 -6.00 12.02 -12.37
N ILE A 377 -5.79 11.33 -11.24
CA ILE A 377 -5.99 9.88 -11.17
C ILE A 377 -7.48 9.52 -11.13
N VAL A 378 -8.28 10.32 -10.43
CA VAL A 378 -9.74 10.17 -10.43
C VAL A 378 -10.30 10.34 -11.86
N ASP A 379 -9.83 11.33 -12.61
CA ASP A 379 -10.26 11.56 -14.00
C ASP A 379 -9.94 10.34 -14.88
N VAL A 380 -8.75 9.76 -14.74
CA VAL A 380 -8.36 8.52 -15.46
C VAL A 380 -9.27 7.37 -15.06
N ALA A 381 -9.55 7.19 -13.76
CA ALA A 381 -10.40 6.11 -13.27
C ALA A 381 -11.86 6.27 -13.75
N VAL A 382 -12.43 7.48 -13.67
CA VAL A 382 -13.81 7.77 -14.09
C VAL A 382 -13.96 7.70 -15.62
N ALA A 383 -12.93 8.03 -16.39
CA ALA A 383 -12.95 7.86 -17.84
C ALA A 383 -12.80 6.40 -18.27
N GLY A 384 -11.98 5.63 -17.55
CA GLY A 384 -11.68 4.22 -17.85
C GLY A 384 -12.72 3.22 -17.33
N HIS A 385 -13.46 3.59 -16.29
CA HIS A 385 -14.44 2.75 -15.62
C HIS A 385 -15.75 3.53 -15.50
N HIS A 386 -16.91 2.87 -15.65
CA HIS A 386 -18.23 3.50 -15.62
C HIS A 386 -18.64 3.92 -14.18
N VAL A 387 -17.80 4.71 -13.52
CA VAL A 387 -18.03 5.30 -12.20
C VAL A 387 -19.05 6.42 -12.38
N ASP A 388 -20.06 6.45 -11.52
CA ASP A 388 -21.02 7.54 -11.50
C ASP A 388 -20.29 8.88 -11.25
N PRO A 389 -20.46 9.91 -12.09
CA PRO A 389 -19.87 11.22 -11.86
C PRO A 389 -20.22 11.84 -10.50
N GLN A 390 -21.36 11.47 -9.91
CA GLN A 390 -21.79 11.92 -8.58
C GLN A 390 -21.40 10.96 -7.45
N ALA A 391 -20.78 9.80 -7.76
CA ALA A 391 -20.33 8.90 -6.72
C ALA A 391 -19.30 9.60 -5.82
N PRO A 392 -19.49 9.52 -4.49
CA PRO A 392 -18.49 10.01 -3.57
C PRO A 392 -17.17 9.24 -3.73
N LEU A 393 -16.06 9.87 -3.36
CA LEU A 393 -14.77 9.21 -3.23
C LEU A 393 -14.53 8.83 -1.76
N PRO A 394 -14.56 7.53 -1.40
CA PRO A 394 -14.15 7.08 -0.07
C PRO A 394 -12.64 7.27 0.08
N VAL A 395 -12.20 7.85 1.19
CA VAL A 395 -10.80 8.12 1.48
C VAL A 395 -10.37 7.62 2.86
N ASP A 396 -9.11 7.20 2.97
CA ASP A 396 -8.45 6.83 4.22
C ASP A 396 -6.98 7.30 4.24
N GLY A 397 -6.25 7.00 5.30
CA GLY A 397 -4.83 7.32 5.42
C GLY A 397 -4.55 8.66 6.11
N GLY A 398 -3.28 8.86 6.50
CA GLY A 398 -2.87 9.91 7.43
C GLY A 398 -3.23 11.35 7.02
N LEU A 399 -3.23 11.68 5.72
CA LEU A 399 -3.61 13.02 5.26
C LEU A 399 -5.09 13.33 5.51
N THR A 400 -5.95 12.32 5.50
CA THR A 400 -7.40 12.50 5.70
C THR A 400 -7.76 12.91 7.13
N ARG A 401 -6.81 12.85 8.08
CA ARG A 401 -7.00 13.42 9.43
C ARG A 401 -7.25 14.93 9.38
N SER A 402 -6.79 15.60 8.32
CA SER A 402 -7.04 17.03 8.12
C SER A 402 -8.37 17.25 7.43
N ASP A 403 -9.31 17.89 8.13
CA ASP A 403 -10.56 18.39 7.54
C ASP A 403 -10.28 19.38 6.40
N THR A 404 -9.26 20.23 6.56
CA THR A 404 -8.78 21.16 5.51
C THR A 404 -8.42 20.40 4.22
N PHE A 405 -7.64 19.33 4.32
CA PHE A 405 -7.28 18.53 3.15
C PHE A 405 -8.51 17.86 2.52
N CYS A 406 -9.38 17.25 3.33
CA CYS A 406 -10.58 16.57 2.82
C CYS A 406 -11.52 17.55 2.11
N GLN A 407 -11.70 18.76 2.66
CA GLN A 407 -12.50 19.80 2.02
C GLN A 407 -11.86 20.31 0.72
N ILE A 408 -10.54 20.57 0.70
CA ILE A 408 -9.80 20.94 -0.53
C ILE A 408 -10.01 19.87 -1.60
N GLN A 409 -9.89 18.59 -1.23
CA GLN A 409 -10.05 17.48 -2.17
C GLN A 409 -11.48 17.41 -2.71
N ALA A 410 -12.50 17.58 -1.87
CA ALA A 410 -13.91 17.61 -2.30
C ALA A 410 -14.16 18.77 -3.28
N ASP A 411 -13.73 19.99 -2.92
CA ASP A 411 -13.85 21.18 -3.77
C ASP A 411 -13.16 20.97 -5.13
N LEU A 412 -11.92 20.49 -5.14
CA LEU A 412 -11.14 20.29 -6.37
C LEU A 412 -11.59 19.11 -7.24
N LEU A 413 -12.30 18.14 -6.67
CA LEU A 413 -12.94 17.09 -7.46
C LEU A 413 -14.33 17.49 -7.97
N GLY A 414 -14.97 18.47 -7.32
CA GLY A 414 -16.38 18.78 -7.54
C GLY A 414 -17.33 17.63 -7.19
N ARG A 415 -16.93 16.75 -6.27
CA ARG A 415 -17.74 15.61 -5.77
C ARG A 415 -17.50 15.37 -4.28
N PRO A 416 -18.41 14.69 -3.57
CA PRO A 416 -18.24 14.46 -2.14
C PRO A 416 -17.05 13.55 -1.85
N VAL A 417 -16.33 13.84 -0.76
CA VAL A 417 -15.28 12.99 -0.20
C VAL A 417 -15.79 12.40 1.11
N ILE A 418 -15.65 11.09 1.29
CA ILE A 418 -16.10 10.39 2.49
C ILE A 418 -14.88 9.86 3.23
N ARG A 419 -14.57 10.46 4.38
CA ARG A 419 -13.48 9.98 5.23
C ARG A 419 -13.91 8.74 6.00
N HIS A 420 -13.17 7.65 5.82
CA HIS A 420 -13.39 6.40 6.53
C HIS A 420 -13.29 6.62 8.06
N PRO A 421 -14.20 6.06 8.90
CA PRO A 421 -14.17 6.24 10.35
C PRO A 421 -12.86 5.78 11.01
N GLN A 422 -12.25 4.75 10.43
CA GLN A 422 -10.92 4.28 10.81
C GLN A 422 -9.89 4.82 9.82
N VAL A 423 -9.03 5.73 10.27
CA VAL A 423 -7.97 6.34 9.45
C VAL A 423 -6.95 5.31 9.01
N GLU A 424 -6.59 4.36 9.88
CA GLU A 424 -5.69 3.24 9.58
C GLU A 424 -6.47 2.07 8.96
N ALA A 425 -7.23 2.37 7.90
CA ALA A 425 -8.18 1.44 7.27
C ALA A 425 -7.50 0.15 6.77
N THR A 426 -6.24 0.22 6.34
CA THR A 426 -5.46 -0.95 5.91
C THR A 426 -5.40 -2.05 6.98
N VAL A 427 -5.16 -1.70 8.25
CA VAL A 427 -5.08 -2.68 9.35
C VAL A 427 -6.45 -3.30 9.63
N LEU A 428 -7.50 -2.47 9.64
CA LEU A 428 -8.88 -2.93 9.77
C LEU A 428 -9.24 -3.89 8.64
N GLY A 429 -8.89 -3.54 7.40
CA GLY A 429 -9.17 -4.37 6.22
C GLY A 429 -8.52 -5.75 6.29
N ALA A 430 -7.28 -5.84 6.78
CA ALA A 430 -6.63 -7.11 7.07
C ALA A 430 -7.40 -7.90 8.14
N ALA A 431 -7.80 -7.27 9.26
CA ALA A 431 -8.57 -7.93 10.31
C ALA A 431 -9.93 -8.44 9.81
N LEU A 432 -10.65 -7.66 8.99
CA LEU A 432 -11.92 -8.04 8.37
C LEU A 432 -11.75 -9.19 7.37
N ALA A 433 -10.71 -9.13 6.54
CA ALA A 433 -10.34 -10.22 5.64
C ALA A 433 -10.04 -11.51 6.44
N GLY A 434 -9.32 -11.39 7.56
CA GLY A 434 -9.03 -12.48 8.48
C GLY A 434 -10.29 -13.12 9.06
N ALA A 435 -11.19 -12.30 9.59
CA ALA A 435 -12.48 -12.73 10.12
C ALA A 435 -13.31 -13.48 9.06
N ARG A 436 -13.40 -12.91 7.85
CA ARG A 436 -14.08 -13.52 6.70
C ARG A 436 -13.50 -14.89 6.36
N GLY A 437 -12.17 -15.01 6.32
CA GLY A 437 -11.49 -16.26 5.98
C GLY A 437 -11.74 -17.41 6.95
N VAL A 438 -12.02 -17.11 8.22
CA VAL A 438 -12.33 -18.13 9.24
C VAL A 438 -13.84 -18.30 9.48
N GLY A 439 -14.69 -17.49 8.86
CA GLY A 439 -16.14 -17.52 9.02
C GLY A 439 -16.63 -16.87 10.33
N VAL A 440 -15.89 -15.89 10.86
CA VAL A 440 -16.36 -15.05 11.97
C VAL A 440 -17.22 -13.95 11.39
N GLU A 441 -18.48 -13.88 11.84
CA GLU A 441 -19.39 -12.81 11.46
C GLU A 441 -18.98 -11.50 12.14
N VAL A 442 -18.84 -10.45 11.32
CA VAL A 442 -18.54 -9.08 11.73
C VAL A 442 -19.71 -8.23 11.29
N ALA A 443 -20.21 -7.38 12.20
CA ALA A 443 -21.32 -6.49 11.88
C ALA A 443 -20.92 -5.51 10.76
N GLU A 444 -21.89 -5.15 9.94
CA GLU A 444 -21.75 -3.98 9.07
C GLU A 444 -21.76 -2.70 9.94
N THR A 445 -21.00 -1.70 9.51
CA THR A 445 -21.00 -0.40 10.19
C THR A 445 -22.20 0.42 9.73
N GLU A 446 -22.94 1.00 10.67
CA GLU A 446 -23.96 2.02 10.36
C GLU A 446 -23.33 3.38 10.04
N SER A 447 -22.09 3.63 10.50
CA SER A 447 -21.36 4.85 10.21
C SER A 447 -20.78 4.81 8.80
N THR A 448 -21.18 5.77 7.97
CA THR A 448 -20.62 6.00 6.63
C THR A 448 -19.34 6.85 6.67
N GLY A 449 -18.93 7.35 7.84
CA GLY A 449 -17.80 8.29 7.97
C GLY A 449 -18.21 9.75 7.81
N ASP A 450 -17.23 10.65 7.88
CA ASP A 450 -17.45 12.10 7.73
C ASP A 450 -17.54 12.46 6.24
N VAL A 451 -18.60 13.17 5.86
CA VAL A 451 -18.85 13.58 4.47
C VAL A 451 -18.43 15.04 4.29
N PHE A 452 -17.55 15.29 3.33
CA PHE A 452 -17.11 16.61 2.90
C PHE A 452 -17.76 16.92 1.57
N GLU A 453 -18.77 17.80 1.60
CA GLU A 453 -19.49 18.22 0.40
C GLU A 453 -18.68 19.29 -0.34
N PRO A 454 -18.60 19.22 -1.68
CA PRO A 454 -17.92 20.23 -2.47
C PRO A 454 -18.64 21.57 -2.34
N THR A 455 -17.88 22.64 -2.12
CA THR A 455 -18.40 24.02 -2.12
C THR A 455 -18.30 24.70 -3.48
N THR A 456 -17.54 24.12 -4.40
CA THR A 456 -17.40 24.52 -5.81
C THR A 456 -18.14 23.55 -6.72
N ASP A 457 -18.63 24.03 -7.87
CA ASP A 457 -19.27 23.16 -8.85
C ASP A 457 -18.25 22.38 -9.69
N GLY A 458 -18.72 21.33 -10.37
CA GLY A 458 -17.88 20.48 -11.23
C GLY A 458 -17.12 21.29 -12.30
N PRO A 459 -17.78 22.15 -13.10
CA PRO A 459 -17.10 22.97 -14.10
C PRO A 459 -15.96 23.83 -13.55
N GLU A 460 -16.17 24.51 -12.42
CA GLU A 460 -15.14 25.32 -11.74
C GLU A 460 -13.96 24.44 -11.28
N ALA A 461 -14.24 23.28 -10.68
CA ALA A 461 -13.21 22.34 -10.24
C ALA A 461 -12.31 21.88 -11.42
N HIS A 462 -12.91 21.54 -12.57
CA HIS A 462 -12.15 21.14 -13.77
C HIS A 462 -11.37 22.30 -14.37
N GLU A 463 -11.86 23.54 -14.30
CA GLU A 463 -11.12 24.72 -14.74
C GLU A 463 -9.88 24.96 -13.88
N ARG A 464 -10.02 24.90 -12.56
CA ARG A 464 -8.89 25.01 -11.62
C ARG A 464 -7.83 23.94 -11.86
N LEU A 465 -8.22 22.70 -12.15
CA LEU A 465 -7.26 21.64 -12.51
C LEU A 465 -6.49 21.99 -13.79
N ARG A 466 -7.17 22.45 -14.84
CA ARG A 466 -6.51 22.84 -16.10
C ARG A 466 -5.55 24.01 -15.91
N GLU A 467 -5.93 25.00 -15.11
CA GLU A 467 -5.08 26.14 -14.79
C GLU A 467 -3.82 25.71 -14.03
N TRP A 468 -4.00 24.88 -12.99
CA TRP A 468 -2.88 24.31 -12.25
C TRP A 468 -1.95 23.49 -13.16
N GLN A 469 -2.50 22.63 -14.02
CA GLN A 469 -1.71 21.86 -15.00
C GLN A 469 -0.88 22.78 -15.91
N ALA A 470 -1.51 23.79 -16.51
CA ALA A 470 -0.83 24.76 -17.37
C ALA A 470 0.28 25.51 -16.62
N GLN A 471 0.06 25.78 -15.33
CA GLN A 471 1.00 26.52 -14.50
C GLN A 471 2.24 25.68 -14.11
N VAL A 472 2.06 24.45 -13.62
CA VAL A 472 3.16 23.70 -12.96
C VAL A 472 3.63 22.46 -13.72
N MET A 473 2.85 21.94 -14.68
CA MET A 473 3.26 20.80 -15.50
C MET A 473 4.05 21.24 -16.73
N GLY A 474 3.88 22.49 -17.17
CA GLY A 474 4.44 23.03 -18.40
C GLY A 474 3.66 22.59 -19.64
N THR A 475 3.89 23.25 -20.78
CA THR A 475 3.34 22.80 -22.07
C THR A 475 3.99 21.45 -22.42
N PRO A 476 3.22 20.40 -22.79
CA PRO A 476 3.81 19.17 -23.31
C PRO A 476 4.78 19.54 -24.43
N GLY A 477 6.04 19.16 -24.32
CA GLY A 477 7.02 19.37 -25.37
C GLY A 477 6.45 18.80 -26.67
N ARG A 478 6.38 19.66 -27.70
CA ARG A 478 5.98 19.28 -29.06
C ARG A 478 7.00 18.35 -29.70
#